data_AF-A0A9X4IIV9-F1
#
_entry.id   AF-A0A9X4IIV9-F1
#
_cell.length_a   1.000
_cell.length_b   1.000
_cell.length_c   1.000
_cell.angle_alpha   90.00
_cell.angle_beta   90.00
_cell.angle_gamma   90.00
#
_symmetry.space_group_name_H-M   'P 1'
#
loop_
_entity.id
_entity.type
_entity.pdbx_description
1 polymer ?
#
loop_
_entity_poly.entity_id
_entity_poly.type
_entity_poly.pdbx_seq_one_letter_code
_entity_poly.pdbx_strand_id
1 'polypeptide(L)'
;MENLPPLTEEEKAQLKALAERPDSEIDFSDIPELTEAFWKNAVRGRFYKPTKTSTTVRIDSDVLAWLRSEGKGYQSRINAILRREMLASLKVK
;
A
#
# COMPACT_ATOMS: atom_id res chain seq x y z
N MET A 1 -19.73 -12.30 -6.29
CA MET A 1 -19.28 -12.46 -7.69
C MET A 1 -19.89 -13.74 -8.25
N GLU A 2 -21.20 -13.89 -8.18
CA GLU A 2 -21.89 -15.10 -8.65
C GLU A 2 -23.13 -14.66 -9.43
N ASN A 3 -23.22 -15.18 -10.67
CA ASN A 3 -24.24 -14.94 -11.70
C ASN A 3 -24.03 -13.69 -12.59
N LEU A 4 -22.92 -13.67 -13.32
CA LEU A 4 -22.89 -12.97 -14.61
C LEU A 4 -23.64 -13.82 -15.65
N PRO A 5 -24.47 -13.23 -16.50
CA PRO A 5 -25.10 -13.95 -17.59
C PRO A 5 -24.01 -14.55 -18.51
N PRO A 6 -24.26 -15.73 -19.13
CA PRO A 6 -23.33 -16.28 -20.09
C PRO A 6 -23.16 -15.32 -21.27
N LEU A 7 -21.93 -15.22 -21.78
CA LEU A 7 -21.63 -14.41 -22.97
C LEU A 7 -22.50 -14.86 -24.15
N THR A 8 -23.13 -13.89 -24.79
CA THR A 8 -23.82 -14.06 -26.06
C THR A 8 -22.82 -14.39 -27.17
N GLU A 9 -23.29 -14.98 -28.26
CA GLU A 9 -22.42 -15.31 -29.41
C GLU A 9 -21.82 -14.05 -30.05
N GLU A 10 -22.52 -12.92 -29.99
CA GLU A 10 -22.03 -11.61 -30.46
C GLU A 10 -20.85 -11.13 -29.62
N GLU A 11 -20.94 -11.21 -28.29
CA GLU A 11 -19.86 -10.82 -27.38
C GLU A 11 -18.63 -11.73 -27.54
N LYS A 12 -18.83 -13.04 -27.75
CA LYS A 12 -17.72 -13.96 -28.04
C LYS A 12 -17.03 -13.61 -29.36
N ALA A 13 -17.79 -13.27 -30.40
CA ALA A 13 -17.23 -12.86 -31.68
C ALA A 13 -16.45 -11.55 -31.57
N GLN A 14 -16.95 -10.58 -30.79
CA GLN A 14 -16.25 -9.33 -30.50
C GLN A 14 -14.94 -9.55 -29.75
N LEU A 15 -14.94 -10.39 -28.70
CA LEU A 15 -13.72 -10.72 -27.95
C LEU A 15 -12.69 -11.42 -28.84
N LYS A 16 -13.13 -12.33 -29.71
CA LYS A 16 -12.25 -12.99 -30.67
C LYS A 16 -11.62 -11.97 -31.65
N ALA A 17 -12.43 -11.05 -32.18
CA ALA A 17 -11.95 -10.00 -33.06
C ALA A 17 -10.96 -9.05 -32.34
N LEU A 18 -11.20 -8.69 -31.07
CA LEU A 18 -10.24 -7.91 -30.28
C LEU A 18 -8.92 -8.66 -30.05
N ALA A 19 -8.98 -9.96 -29.76
CA ALA A 19 -7.79 -10.78 -29.51
C ALA A 19 -6.92 -10.98 -30.77
N GLU A 20 -7.52 -10.88 -31.96
CA GLU A 20 -6.82 -10.97 -33.24
C GLU A 20 -6.23 -9.63 -33.71
N ARG A 21 -6.61 -8.49 -33.08
CA ARG A 21 -6.04 -7.18 -33.41
C ARG A 21 -4.61 -7.05 -32.90
N PRO A 22 -3.71 -6.42 -33.67
CA PRO A 22 -2.34 -6.20 -33.24
C PRO A 22 -2.28 -5.11 -32.17
N ASP A 23 -1.41 -5.30 -31.18
CA ASP A 23 -1.18 -4.34 -30.09
C ASP A 23 -0.75 -2.94 -30.60
N SER A 24 -0.20 -2.86 -31.81
CA SER A 24 0.17 -1.58 -32.45
C SER A 24 -1.02 -0.66 -32.74
N GLU A 25 -2.25 -1.18 -32.75
CA GLU A 25 -3.48 -0.38 -32.89
C GLU A 25 -3.95 0.20 -31.55
N ILE A 26 -3.32 -0.14 -30.42
CA ILE A 26 -3.70 0.39 -29.11
C ILE A 26 -3.23 1.84 -29.00
N ASP A 27 -4.17 2.76 -28.80
CA ASP A 27 -3.90 4.17 -28.54
C ASP A 27 -3.56 4.38 -27.06
N PHE A 28 -2.36 4.90 -26.79
CA PHE A 28 -1.87 5.25 -25.46
C PHE A 28 -1.77 6.77 -25.24
N SER A 29 -2.39 7.59 -26.10
CA SER A 29 -2.27 9.05 -26.05
C SER A 29 -2.75 9.69 -24.74
N ASP A 30 -3.69 9.04 -24.05
CA ASP A 30 -4.24 9.47 -22.76
C ASP A 30 -3.46 8.94 -21.54
N ILE A 31 -2.69 7.85 -21.72
CA ILE A 31 -1.93 7.19 -20.66
C ILE A 31 -0.49 6.96 -21.15
N PRO A 32 0.36 8.01 -21.10
CA PRO A 32 1.75 7.89 -21.52
C PRO A 32 2.52 6.90 -20.65
N GLU A 33 3.52 6.25 -21.23
CA GLU A 33 4.33 5.26 -20.53
C GLU A 33 5.07 5.85 -19.30
N LEU A 34 5.16 5.04 -18.24
CA LEU A 34 5.87 5.42 -17.01
C LEU A 34 7.39 5.38 -17.23
N THR A 35 7.98 6.55 -17.45
CA THR A 35 9.42 6.71 -17.66
C THR A 35 10.25 6.46 -16.39
N GLU A 36 11.56 6.24 -16.55
CA GLU A 36 12.49 6.17 -15.40
C GLU A 36 12.46 7.43 -14.53
N ALA A 37 12.21 8.60 -15.12
CA ALA A 37 12.10 9.86 -14.37
C ALA A 37 10.90 9.86 -13.41
N PHE A 38 9.80 9.21 -13.79
CA PHE A 38 8.66 8.99 -12.90
C PHE A 38 9.08 8.09 -11.72
N TRP A 39 9.72 6.95 -12.01
CA TRP A 39 10.13 5.99 -10.98
C TRP A 39 11.19 6.53 -10.01
N LYS A 40 12.10 7.40 -10.47
CA LYS A 40 13.08 8.09 -9.60
C LYS A 40 12.42 8.93 -8.51
N ASN A 41 11.22 9.45 -8.75
CA ASN A 41 10.49 10.30 -7.82
C ASN A 41 9.28 9.57 -7.18
N ALA A 42 9.07 8.30 -7.51
CA ALA A 42 7.91 7.54 -7.05
C ALA A 42 8.02 7.25 -5.54
N VAL A 43 7.00 7.65 -4.79
CA VAL A 43 6.92 7.37 -3.35
C VAL A 43 6.20 6.05 -3.12
N ARG A 44 6.97 5.01 -2.79
CA ARG A 44 6.40 3.72 -2.40
C ARG A 44 5.63 3.86 -1.08
N GLY A 45 4.39 3.39 -1.06
CA GLY A 45 3.60 3.33 0.17
C GLY A 45 3.04 4.67 0.65
N ARG A 46 2.90 5.68 -0.23
CA ARG A 46 2.30 6.99 0.11
C ARG A 46 0.99 6.89 0.89
N PHE A 47 0.17 5.88 0.59
CA PHE A 47 -1.12 5.65 1.23
C PHE A 47 -1.11 4.47 2.22
N TYR A 48 0.04 3.84 2.44
CA TYR A 48 0.14 2.73 3.36
C TYR A 48 -0.06 3.21 4.80
N LYS A 49 -1.18 2.80 5.41
CA LYS A 49 -1.47 3.00 6.83
C LYS A 49 -1.35 1.64 7.53
N PRO A 50 -0.35 1.45 8.41
CA PRO A 50 -0.25 0.24 9.20
C PRO A 50 -1.52 0.04 10.03
N THR A 51 -2.12 -1.14 9.92
CA THR A 51 -3.18 -1.58 10.81
C THR A 51 -2.63 -1.70 12.22
N LYS A 52 -3.28 -1.04 13.17
CA LYS A 52 -2.91 -1.11 14.58
C LYS A 52 -3.76 -2.18 15.25
N THR A 53 -3.10 -3.14 15.88
CA THR A 53 -3.78 -4.12 16.72
C THR A 53 -3.81 -3.59 18.16
N SER A 54 -5.00 -3.52 18.74
CA SER A 54 -5.15 -3.16 20.16
C SER A 54 -4.71 -4.34 21.02
N THR A 55 -3.77 -4.11 21.93
CA THR A 55 -3.28 -5.11 22.88
C THR A 55 -2.98 -4.46 24.21
N THR A 56 -3.06 -5.23 25.30
CA THR A 56 -2.73 -4.78 26.65
C THR A 56 -1.28 -5.17 26.97
N VAL A 57 -0.43 -4.18 27.21
CA VAL A 57 0.99 -4.36 27.58
C VAL A 57 1.25 -3.64 28.90
N ARG A 58 2.09 -4.23 29.75
CA ARG A 58 2.58 -3.59 30.98
C ARG A 58 3.86 -2.81 30.65
N ILE A 59 3.92 -1.57 31.11
CA ILE A 59 5.05 -0.65 30.95
C ILE A 59 5.40 -0.13 32.33
N ASP A 60 6.70 0.02 32.61
CA ASP A 60 7.16 0.57 33.89
C ASP A 60 6.62 1.98 34.13
N SER A 61 6.36 2.30 35.39
CA SER A 61 5.64 3.51 35.79
C SER A 61 6.42 4.79 35.49
N ASP A 62 7.74 4.75 35.64
CA ASP A 62 8.68 5.83 35.34
C ASP A 62 8.78 6.10 33.83
N VAL A 63 8.87 5.04 33.01
CA VAL A 63 8.87 5.13 31.55
C VAL A 63 7.55 5.73 31.06
N LEU A 64 6.42 5.31 31.63
CA LEU A 64 5.12 5.86 31.30
C LEU A 64 4.99 7.32 31.74
N ALA A 65 5.54 7.69 32.89
CA ALA A 65 5.55 9.07 33.37
C ALA A 65 6.40 9.98 32.46
N TRP A 66 7.59 9.53 32.07
CA TRP A 66 8.45 10.23 31.11
C TRP A 66 7.76 10.43 29.76
N LEU A 67 7.12 9.39 29.20
CA LEU A 67 6.40 9.51 27.93
C LEU A 67 5.23 10.50 28.00
N ARG A 68 4.59 10.62 29.15
CA ARG A 68 3.48 11.57 29.39
C ARG A 68 3.96 13.00 29.62
N SER A 69 5.16 13.21 30.16
CA SER A 69 5.69 14.55 30.42
C SER A 69 5.93 15.36 29.14
N GLU A 70 6.19 14.67 28.02
CA GLU A 70 6.29 15.27 26.68
C GLU A 70 4.93 15.71 26.08
N GLY A 71 3.84 15.61 26.83
CA GLY A 71 2.52 16.11 26.45
C GLY A 71 1.64 15.10 25.71
N LYS A 72 0.65 15.60 24.96
CA LYS A 72 -0.32 14.75 24.23
C LYS A 72 0.39 13.85 23.21
N GLY A 73 -0.16 12.66 22.94
CA GLY A 73 0.35 11.74 21.92
C GLY A 73 1.33 10.65 22.40
N TYR A 74 1.47 10.43 23.71
CA TYR A 74 2.41 9.43 24.26
C TYR A 74 2.17 8.00 23.69
N GLN A 75 0.93 7.60 23.42
CA GLN A 75 0.62 6.31 22.78
C GLN A 75 1.19 6.20 21.36
N SER A 76 1.12 7.28 20.58
CA SER A 76 1.73 7.33 19.25
C SER A 76 3.25 7.28 19.33
N ARG A 77 3.85 7.93 20.35
CA ARG A 77 5.30 7.87 20.62
C ARG A 77 5.77 6.46 20.99
N ILE A 78 5.02 5.74 21.82
CA ILE A 78 5.30 4.32 22.14
C ILE A 78 5.44 3.51 20.84
N ASN A 79 4.45 3.60 19.95
CA ASN A 79 4.48 2.86 18.69
C ASN A 79 5.62 3.32 17.76
N ALA A 80 5.97 4.61 17.77
CA ALA A 80 7.09 5.13 16.98
C ALA A 80 8.45 4.58 17.48
N ILE A 81 8.66 4.53 18.80
CA ILE A 81 9.86 3.94 19.42
C ILE A 81 9.97 2.46 19.05
N LEU A 82 8.91 1.67 19.27
CA LEU A 82 8.91 0.24 18.95
C LEU A 82 9.19 -0.01 17.46
N ARG A 83 8.61 0.81 16.57
CA ARG A 83 8.85 0.71 15.13
C ARG A 83 10.30 1.01 14.77
N ARG A 84 10.91 2.02 15.39
CA ARG A 84 12.31 2.38 15.14
C ARG A 84 13.23 1.21 15.52
N GLU A 85 13.04 0.64 16.71
CA GLU A 85 13.85 -0.49 17.18
C GLU A 85 13.64 -1.73 16.31
N MET A 86 12.40 -2.03 15.90
CA MET A 86 12.10 -3.12 14.97
C MET A 86 12.79 -2.94 13.62
N LEU A 87 12.79 -1.73 13.05
CA LEU A 87 13.45 -1.46 11.77
C LEU A 87 14.98 -1.50 11.91
N ALA A 88 15.53 -1.06 13.03
CA ALA A 88 16.95 -1.14 13.32
C ALA A 88 17.41 -2.60 13.41
N SER A 89 16.66 -3.47 14.11
CA SER A 89 17.01 -4.89 14.24
C SER A 89 16.95 -5.65 12.90
N LEU A 90 16.06 -5.27 12.00
CA LEU A 90 15.95 -5.87 10.65
C LEU A 90 17.08 -5.44 9.70
N LYS A 91 17.71 -4.28 9.91
CA LYS A 91 18.83 -3.81 9.06
C LYS A 91 20.18 -4.44 9.40
N VAL A 92 20.30 -4.99 10.60
CA VAL A 92 21.54 -5.61 11.11
C VAL A 92 21.64 -7.09 10.69
N LYS A 93 20.61 -7.63 10.05
CA LYS A 93 20.49 -9.02 9.60
C LYS A 93 20.53 -9.11 8.09
#